data_AF-A0AAW3DJG3-F1
#
_entry.id   AF-A0AAW3DJG3-F1
#
_cell.length_a   1.000
_cell.length_b   1.000
_cell.length_c   1.000
_cell.angle_alpha   90.00
_cell.angle_beta   90.00
_cell.angle_gamma   90.00
#
_symmetry.space_group_name_H-M   'P 1'
#
loop_
_entity.id
_entity.type
_entity.pdbx_description
1 polymer ?
#
loop_
_entity_poly.entity_id
_entity_poly.type
_entity_poly.pdbx_seq_one_letter_code
_entity_poly.pdbx_strand_id
1 'polypeptide(L)'
;LSISGKNDEIIRPNVAIFSPSKHEIQQKSKATLVCLASGFYPDHLNLIWKVNGVKRTEGVGTDEFSTWNRSTYSLTSRLRISAQEWFNSLNRFECVASF
;
A
#
# COMPACT_ATOMS: atom_id res chain seq x y z
N LEU A 1 14.34 -29.33 -24.25
CA LEU A 1 13.79 -28.77 -22.99
C LEU A 1 14.94 -28.11 -22.27
N SER A 2 15.15 -26.82 -22.49
CA SER A 2 16.21 -26.08 -21.81
C SER A 2 15.52 -25.11 -20.85
N ILE A 3 15.51 -25.48 -19.57
CA ILE A 3 15.09 -24.59 -18.48
C ILE A 3 16.24 -23.58 -18.33
N SER A 4 16.15 -22.47 -19.05
CA SER A 4 17.04 -21.33 -18.84
C SER A 4 16.49 -20.58 -17.63
N GLY A 5 17.07 -20.84 -16.45
CA GLY A 5 16.83 -20.04 -15.26
C GLY A 5 17.27 -18.61 -15.55
N LYS A 6 16.31 -17.72 -15.83
CA LYS A 6 16.53 -16.30 -15.72
C LYS A 6 16.80 -16.02 -14.24
N ASN A 7 17.94 -15.43 -13.93
CA ASN A 7 18.08 -14.66 -12.69
C ASN A 7 17.02 -13.55 -12.78
N ASP A 8 15.83 -13.79 -12.23
CA ASP A 8 14.75 -12.81 -12.23
C ASP A 8 15.20 -11.60 -11.39
N GLU A 9 15.45 -10.48 -12.06
CA GLU A 9 15.91 -9.24 -11.46
C GLU A 9 14.86 -8.71 -10.49
N ILE A 10 15.16 -8.65 -9.19
CA ILE A 10 14.24 -8.09 -8.19
C ILE A 10 14.33 -6.56 -8.23
N ILE A 11 13.26 -5.90 -8.66
CA ILE A 11 13.15 -4.45 -8.68
C ILE A 11 12.30 -4.01 -7.48
N ARG A 12 12.88 -3.24 -6.56
CA ARG A 12 12.19 -2.77 -5.36
C ARG A 12 11.13 -1.71 -5.71
N PRO A 13 9.95 -1.74 -5.05
CA PRO A 13 8.91 -0.74 -5.28
C PRO A 13 9.32 0.65 -4.80
N ASN A 14 8.83 1.67 -5.49
CA ASN A 14 8.61 2.97 -4.88
C ASN A 14 7.27 2.95 -4.12
N VAL A 15 7.27 3.39 -2.86
CA VAL A 15 6.08 3.39 -2.00
C VAL A 15 5.69 4.81 -1.66
N ALA A 16 4.45 5.18 -1.95
CA ALA A 16 3.86 6.47 -1.61
C ALA A 16 2.57 6.29 -0.81
N ILE A 17 2.36 7.13 0.20
CA ILE A 17 1.12 7.22 0.96
C ILE A 17 0.43 8.54 0.62
N PHE A 18 -0.83 8.45 0.20
CA PHE A 18 -1.70 9.58 -0.08
C PHE A 18 -2.66 9.83 1.08
N SER A 19 -2.90 11.10 1.37
CA SER A 19 -3.80 11.54 2.42
C SER A 19 -5.28 11.32 2.06
N PRO A 20 -6.16 11.21 3.07
CA PRO A 20 -7.59 11.10 2.84
C PRO A 20 -8.18 12.33 2.13
N SER A 21 -9.27 12.11 1.39
CA SER A 21 -9.99 13.23 0.79
C SER A 21 -10.70 14.08 1.86
N LYS A 22 -10.63 15.40 1.72
CA LYS A 22 -11.35 16.33 2.62
C LYS A 22 -12.86 16.08 2.64
N HIS A 23 -13.42 15.75 1.47
CA HIS A 23 -14.85 15.49 1.32
C HIS A 23 -15.30 14.25 2.11
N GLU A 24 -14.51 13.17 2.09
CA GLU A 24 -14.80 11.97 2.88
C GLU A 24 -14.82 12.28 4.38
N ILE A 25 -13.83 13.03 4.86
CA ILE A 25 -13.73 13.41 6.27
C ILE A 25 -14.96 14.23 6.68
N GLN A 26 -15.32 15.24 5.89
CA GLN A 26 -16.44 16.14 6.20
C GLN A 26 -17.79 15.43 6.17
N GLN A 27 -18.03 14.55 5.18
CA GLN A 27 -19.35 13.94 4.99
C GLN A 27 -19.54 12.64 5.77
N LYS A 28 -18.46 11.87 5.98
CA LYS A 28 -18.54 10.52 6.53
C LYS A 28 -17.85 10.38 7.88
N SER A 29 -17.14 11.41 8.36
CA SER A 29 -16.29 11.31 9.57
C SER A 29 -15.31 10.12 9.52
N LYS A 30 -14.87 9.76 8.31
CA LYS A 30 -13.91 8.69 8.03
C LYS A 30 -12.75 9.24 7.21
N ALA A 31 -11.62 8.57 7.31
CA ALA A 31 -10.40 8.90 6.60
C ALA A 31 -9.85 7.64 5.95
N THR A 32 -9.68 7.65 4.63
CA THR A 32 -9.05 6.55 3.90
C THR A 32 -7.68 6.99 3.39
N LEU A 33 -6.61 6.41 3.94
CA LEU A 33 -5.26 6.54 3.37
C LEU A 33 -5.10 5.54 2.22
N VAL A 34 -4.29 5.91 1.23
CA VAL A 34 -3.97 5.04 0.09
C VAL A 34 -2.47 4.86 0.01
N CYS A 35 -2.01 3.61 -0.01
CA CYS A 35 -0.63 3.23 -0.27
C CYS A 35 -0.51 2.68 -1.68
N LEU A 36 0.38 3.26 -2.48
CA LEU A 36 0.72 2.76 -3.81
C LEU A 36 2.17 2.28 -3.79
N ALA A 37 2.36 0.99 -4.05
CA ALA A 37 3.66 0.48 -4.49
C ALA A 37 3.67 0.45 -6.02
N SER A 38 4.69 1.06 -6.63
CA SER A 38 4.84 1.09 -8.09
C SER A 38 6.26 0.76 -8.51
N GLY A 39 6.42 0.30 -9.74
CA GLY A 39 7.74 0.07 -10.34
C GLY A 39 8.45 -1.19 -9.86
N PHE A 40 7.72 -2.19 -9.34
CA PHE A 40 8.34 -3.40 -8.79
C PHE A 40 8.25 -4.61 -9.71
N TYR A 41 9.13 -5.58 -9.48
CA TYR A 41 9.14 -6.89 -10.14
C TYR A 41 9.84 -7.91 -9.23
N PRO A 42 9.38 -9.17 -9.14
CA PRO A 42 8.21 -9.78 -9.80
C PRO A 42 6.87 -9.30 -9.21
N ASP A 43 5.75 -9.87 -9.65
CA ASP A 43 4.38 -9.45 -9.30
C ASP A 43 3.94 -9.77 -7.85
N HIS A 44 4.65 -10.69 -7.18
CA HIS A 44 4.38 -11.10 -5.80
C HIS A 44 4.91 -10.08 -4.79
N LEU A 45 4.09 -9.08 -4.45
CA LEU A 45 4.39 -8.07 -3.43
C LEU A 45 3.27 -8.02 -2.38
N ASN A 46 3.65 -7.93 -1.11
CA ASN A 46 2.74 -7.69 -0.01
C ASN A 46 2.85 -6.24 0.49
N LEU A 47 1.71 -5.62 0.80
CA LEU A 47 1.64 -4.31 1.46
C LEU A 47 1.13 -4.47 2.89
N ILE A 48 1.90 -3.97 3.85
CA ILE A 48 1.60 -4.04 5.28
C ILE A 48 1.46 -2.63 5.83
N TRP A 49 0.30 -2.33 6.40
CA TRP A 49 0.10 -1.11 7.16
C TRP A 49 0.66 -1.26 8.58
N LYS A 50 1.33 -0.22 9.06
CA LYS A 50 1.68 -0.05 10.47
C LYS A 50 1.13 1.27 10.98
N VAL A 51 0.58 1.25 12.19
CA VAL A 51 0.19 2.44 12.95
C VAL A 51 1.00 2.43 14.22
N ASN A 52 1.82 3.46 14.44
CA ASN A 52 2.72 3.57 15.59
C ASN A 52 3.68 2.37 15.72
N GLY A 53 4.18 1.89 14.57
CA GLY A 53 5.09 0.75 14.49
C GLY A 53 4.42 -0.63 14.61
N VAL A 54 3.13 -0.69 14.93
CA VAL A 54 2.38 -1.94 15.09
C VAL A 54 1.61 -2.27 13.82
N LYS A 55 1.65 -3.53 13.38
CA LYS A 55 0.91 -4.01 12.22
C LYS A 55 -0.60 -3.77 12.39
N ARG A 56 -1.23 -3.18 11.37
CA ARG A 56 -2.68 -2.96 11.30
C ARG A 56 -3.29 -3.81 10.20
N THR A 57 -4.39 -4.49 10.51
CA THR A 57 -5.20 -5.26 9.56
C THR A 57 -6.65 -4.78 9.52
N GLU A 58 -7.16 -4.22 10.62
CA GLU A 58 -8.49 -3.63 10.66
C GLU A 58 -8.58 -2.41 9.71
N GLY A 59 -9.64 -2.37 8.90
CA GLY A 59 -9.87 -1.32 7.92
C GLY A 59 -8.93 -1.38 6.70
N VAL A 60 -8.09 -2.40 6.59
CA VAL A 60 -7.17 -2.59 5.45
C VAL A 60 -7.86 -3.35 4.33
N GLY A 61 -7.75 -2.83 3.11
CA GLY A 61 -8.10 -3.51 1.88
C GLY A 61 -7.00 -3.34 0.84
N THR A 62 -6.39 -4.45 0.43
CA THR A 62 -5.36 -4.48 -0.63
C THR A 62 -5.97 -5.04 -1.90
N ASP A 63 -5.62 -4.46 -3.04
CA ASP A 63 -6.06 -4.98 -4.35
C ASP A 63 -5.59 -6.44 -4.51
N GLU A 64 -6.46 -7.29 -5.06
CA GLU A 64 -6.19 -8.74 -5.17
C GLU A 64 -5.04 -9.06 -6.11
N PHE A 65 -4.89 -8.26 -7.19
CA PHE A 65 -3.88 -8.45 -8.22
C PHE A 65 -3.06 -7.18 -8.43
N SER A 66 -1.77 -7.37 -8.72
CA SER A 66 -0.93 -6.27 -9.15
C SER A 66 -1.24 -5.89 -10.61
N THR A 67 -1.19 -4.59 -10.89
CA THR A 67 -1.41 -4.04 -12.22
C THR A 67 -0.10 -4.01 -12.99
N TRP A 68 -0.06 -4.65 -14.16
CA TRP A 68 1.09 -4.59 -15.06
C TRP A 68 1.16 -3.26 -15.82
N ASN A 69 2.31 -2.60 -15.75
CA ASN A 69 2.60 -1.31 -16.38
C ASN A 69 3.73 -1.43 -17.39
N ARG A 70 3.52 -2.24 -18.45
CA ARG A 70 4.44 -2.51 -19.57
C ARG A 70 5.74 -3.23 -19.22
N SER A 71 6.40 -2.87 -18.12
CA SER A 71 7.69 -3.43 -17.68
C SER A 71 7.75 -3.76 -16.19
N THR A 72 6.89 -3.15 -15.37
CA THR A 72 6.86 -3.33 -13.91
C THR A 72 5.43 -3.41 -13.41
N TYR A 73 5.26 -3.85 -12.17
CA TYR A 73 3.98 -3.96 -11.50
C TYR A 73 3.72 -2.76 -10.57
N SER A 74 2.43 -2.55 -10.29
CA SER A 74 1.96 -1.67 -9.22
C SER A 74 0.89 -2.38 -8.39
N LEU A 75 0.78 -2.03 -7.11
CA LEU A 75 -0.18 -2.60 -6.16
C LEU A 75 -0.67 -1.50 -5.22
N THR A 76 -1.98 -1.47 -4.97
CA THR A 76 -2.59 -0.49 -4.08
C THR A 76 -3.14 -1.15 -2.84
N SER A 77 -2.93 -0.52 -1.68
CA SER A 77 -3.61 -0.87 -0.43
C SER A 77 -4.25 0.36 0.18
N ARG A 78 -5.40 0.20 0.84
CA ARG A 78 -6.16 1.27 1.47
C ARG A 78 -6.33 0.97 2.94
N LEU A 79 -6.19 1.99 3.78
CA LEU A 79 -6.45 1.90 5.22
C LEU A 79 -7.56 2.89 5.57
N ARG A 80 -8.74 2.37 5.92
CA ARG A 80 -9.90 3.16 6.34
C ARG A 80 -9.96 3.24 7.86
N ILE A 81 -9.88 4.45 8.39
CA ILE A 81 -9.91 4.76 9.83
C ILE A 81 -10.95 5.84 10.15
N SER A 82 -11.09 6.17 11.43
CA SER A 82 -11.89 7.31 11.87
C SER A 82 -11.18 8.63 11.55
N ALA A 83 -11.94 9.71 11.33
CA ALA A 83 -11.35 11.04 11.20
C ALA A 83 -10.57 11.46 12.46
N GLN A 84 -11.03 11.07 13.64
CA GLN A 84 -10.35 11.35 14.91
C GLN A 84 -8.96 10.70 14.97
N GLU A 85 -8.84 9.44 14.54
CA GLU A 85 -7.55 8.74 14.49
C GLU A 85 -6.60 9.39 13.48
N TRP A 86 -7.10 9.84 12.33
CA TRP A 86 -6.31 10.56 11.33
C TRP A 86 -5.78 11.90 11.84
N PHE A 87 -6.60 12.69 12.53
CA PHE A 87 -6.21 14.01 13.04
C PHE A 87 -5.35 13.97 14.31
N ASN A 88 -5.19 12.80 14.93
CA ASN A 88 -4.28 12.66 16.06
C ASN A 88 -2.83 12.71 15.56
N SER A 89 -2.14 13.83 15.83
CA SER A 89 -0.76 14.06 15.41
C SER A 89 0.27 13.10 16.03
N LEU A 90 -0.11 12.37 17.09
CA LEU A 90 0.74 11.32 17.67
C LEU A 90 0.74 10.04 16.82
N ASN A 91 -0.24 9.87 15.93
CA ASN A 91 -0.32 8.70 15.08
C ASN A 91 0.64 8.81 13.89
N ARG A 92 1.48 7.78 13.74
CA ARG A 92 2.38 7.61 12.61
C ARG A 92 1.91 6.44 11.75
N PHE A 93 1.55 6.73 10.51
CA PHE A 93 1.11 5.76 9.52
C PHE A 93 2.27 5.40 8.60
N GLU A 94 2.49 4.10 8.41
CA GLU A 94 3.51 3.57 7.51
C GLU A 94 2.89 2.48 6.64
N CYS A 95 3.36 2.39 5.41
CA CYS A 95 3.05 1.31 4.49
C CYS A 95 4.37 0.67 4.09
N VAL A 96 4.51 -0.62 4.35
CA VAL A 96 5.74 -1.38 4.10
C VAL A 96 5.46 -2.37 2.99
N ALA A 97 6.30 -2.32 1.96
CA ALA A 97 6.27 -3.29 0.88
C ALA A 97 7.31 -4.39 1.12
N SER A 98 6.90 -5.65 0.95
CA SER A 98 7.78 -6.83 1.10
C SER A 98 7.46 -7.87 0.04
N PHE A 99 8.51 -8.41 -0.58
CA PHE A 99 8.42 -9.63 -1.40
C PHE A 99 8.32 -10.87 -0.49
#